data_AF-A0A730N574-F1
#
_entry.id   AF-A0A730N574-F1
#
_cell.length_a   1.000
_cell.length_b   1.000
_cell.length_c   1.000
_cell.angle_alpha   90.00
_cell.angle_beta   90.00
_cell.angle_gamma   90.00
#
_symmetry.space_group_name_H-M   'P 1'
#
loop_
_entity.id
_entity.type
_entity.pdbx_description
1 polymer ?
#
loop_
_entity_poly.entity_id
_entity_poly.type
_entity_poly.pdbx_seq_one_letter_code
_entity_poly.pdbx_strand_id
1 'polypeptide(L)'
;MIVVRLVKDPTRPRFIWRAVPIQLSGLATLLLGNLLLPHVWLWSVLGTSLYAFGIGMIFPTLFRFTLFSNNLPKGTVSASLNMVILTVMAVSVEVGRWLWFHGGRLPFHLLAAVAGVIVVFTLATLLQRVRQHEAAELAAEK
;
A
#
# COMPACT_ATOMS: atom_id res chain seq x y z
N MET A 1 17.51 3.67 -15.17
CA MET A 1 16.78 4.45 -16.19
C MET A 1 15.68 3.68 -16.95
N ILE A 2 15.46 2.38 -16.69
CA ILE A 2 14.43 1.56 -17.38
C ILE A 2 13.03 1.68 -16.73
N VAL A 3 12.95 1.77 -15.39
CA VAL A 3 11.67 1.87 -14.66
C VAL A 3 10.92 3.18 -14.94
N VAL A 4 11.66 4.28 -15.14
CA VAL A 4 11.07 5.60 -15.46
C VAL A 4 10.34 5.60 -16.80
N ARG A 5 10.72 4.74 -17.77
CA ARG A 5 10.07 4.67 -19.08
C ARG A 5 8.77 3.86 -19.08
N LEU A 6 8.55 2.99 -18.09
CA LEU A 6 7.30 2.23 -17.95
C LEU A 6 6.18 3.06 -17.30
N VAL A 7 6.55 4.12 -16.59
CA VAL A 7 5.65 5.06 -15.93
C VAL A 7 5.40 6.26 -16.86
N LYS A 8 4.65 6.02 -17.94
CA LYS A 8 4.32 7.08 -18.89
C LYS A 8 3.31 8.10 -18.34
N ASP A 9 2.60 7.76 -17.25
CA ASP A 9 1.76 8.66 -16.45
C ASP A 9 1.54 8.09 -15.03
N PRO A 10 2.23 8.57 -13.98
CA PRO A 10 2.06 8.07 -12.61
C PRO A 10 0.73 8.48 -11.96
N THR A 11 -0.05 9.34 -12.61
CA THR A 11 -1.32 9.88 -12.10
C THR A 11 -2.54 9.10 -12.58
N ARG A 12 -2.41 8.18 -13.54
CA ARG A 12 -3.58 7.43 -14.05
C ARG A 12 -4.03 6.39 -13.01
N PRO A 13 -5.34 6.34 -12.66
CA PRO A 13 -5.93 5.31 -11.78
C PRO A 13 -5.57 3.86 -12.20
N ARG A 14 -5.28 3.68 -13.48
CA ARG A 14 -4.91 2.41 -14.12
C ARG A 14 -3.54 1.88 -13.67
N PHE A 15 -2.61 2.76 -13.26
CA PHE A 15 -1.27 2.36 -12.81
C PHE A 15 -1.34 1.75 -11.40
N ILE A 16 -2.10 2.37 -10.49
CA ILE A 16 -2.32 1.86 -9.14
C ILE A 16 -3.02 0.51 -9.19
N TRP A 17 -4.03 0.34 -10.07
CA TRP A 17 -4.68 -0.97 -10.29
C TRP A 17 -3.76 -2.07 -10.83
N ARG A 18 -2.64 -1.74 -11.49
CA ARG A 18 -1.63 -2.72 -11.92
C ARG A 18 -0.66 -3.09 -10.80
N ALA A 19 -0.43 -2.19 -9.84
CA ALA A 19 0.44 -2.44 -8.70
C ALA A 19 -0.24 -3.24 -7.59
N VAL A 20 -1.56 -3.06 -7.39
CA VAL A 20 -2.37 -3.83 -6.41
C VAL A 20 -2.26 -5.35 -6.56
N PRO A 21 -2.41 -5.97 -7.75
CA PRO A 21 -2.28 -7.42 -7.89
C PRO A 21 -0.86 -7.92 -7.62
N ILE A 22 0.17 -7.09 -7.84
CA ILE A 22 1.57 -7.42 -7.51
C ILE A 22 1.79 -7.39 -5.99
N GLN A 23 1.23 -6.40 -5.30
CA GLN A 23 1.25 -6.36 -3.84
C GLN A 23 0.50 -7.57 -3.24
N LEU A 24 -0.68 -7.88 -3.75
CA LEU A 24 -1.49 -9.00 -3.28
C LEU A 24 -0.85 -10.36 -3.56
N SER A 25 -0.19 -10.54 -4.71
CA SER A 25 0.52 -11.78 -5.00
C SER A 25 1.70 -11.99 -4.06
N GLY A 26 2.41 -10.92 -3.66
CA GLY A 26 3.44 -10.98 -2.62
C GLY A 26 2.89 -11.40 -1.26
N LEU A 27 1.76 -10.82 -0.84
CA LEU A 27 1.09 -11.18 0.41
C LEU A 27 0.56 -12.63 0.39
N ALA A 28 -0.05 -13.05 -0.72
CA ALA A 28 -0.55 -14.41 -0.89
C ALA A 28 0.59 -15.43 -0.87
N THR A 29 1.70 -15.13 -1.55
CA THR A 29 2.91 -15.98 -1.55
C THR A 29 3.49 -16.13 -0.14
N LEU A 30 3.50 -15.03 0.64
CA LEU A 30 3.94 -15.05 2.03
C LEU A 30 3.03 -15.90 2.91
N LEU A 31 1.71 -15.72 2.81
CA LEU A 31 0.73 -16.46 3.60
C LEU A 31 0.71 -17.95 3.25
N LEU A 32 0.59 -18.28 1.96
CA LEU A 32 0.53 -19.66 1.47
C LEU A 32 1.85 -20.39 1.71
N GLY A 33 2.99 -19.73 1.46
CA GLY A 33 4.30 -20.31 1.69
C GLY A 33 4.55 -20.64 3.16
N ASN A 34 4.15 -19.75 4.08
CA ASN A 34 4.33 -19.98 5.50
C ASN A 34 3.28 -20.93 6.11
N LEU A 35 2.15 -21.17 5.45
CA LEU A 35 1.14 -22.16 5.85
C LEU A 35 1.49 -23.57 5.35
N LEU A 36 1.96 -23.69 4.10
CA LEU A 36 2.23 -24.99 3.46
C LEU A 36 3.60 -25.56 3.84
N LEU A 37 4.64 -24.72 3.93
CA LEU A 37 6.01 -25.15 4.21
C LEU A 37 6.67 -24.24 5.25
N PRO A 38 6.32 -24.39 6.55
CA PRO A 38 6.78 -23.53 7.63
C PRO A 38 8.30 -23.39 7.77
N HIS A 39 9.05 -24.39 7.29
CA HIS A 39 10.49 -24.50 7.40
C HIS A 39 11.25 -23.84 6.25
N VAL A 40 10.56 -23.39 5.18
CA VAL A 40 11.19 -22.79 4.01
C VAL A 40 11.10 -21.27 4.11
N TRP A 41 12.10 -20.67 4.76
CA TRP A 41 12.22 -19.22 4.91
C TRP A 41 12.21 -18.46 3.57
N LEU A 42 12.65 -19.10 2.48
CA LEU A 42 12.72 -18.51 1.14
C LEU A 42 11.36 -17.95 0.67
N TRP A 43 10.24 -18.60 1.00
CA TRP A 43 8.91 -18.11 0.65
C TRP A 43 8.55 -16.81 1.36
N SER A 44 8.98 -16.66 2.61
CA SER A 44 8.79 -15.41 3.37
C SER A 44 9.61 -14.27 2.77
N VAL A 45 10.85 -14.55 2.33
CA VAL A 45 11.71 -13.56 1.65
C VAL A 45 11.12 -13.14 0.32
N LEU A 46 10.69 -14.09 -0.51
CA LEU A 46 10.09 -13.82 -1.81
C LEU A 46 8.77 -13.04 -1.65
N GLY A 47 7.91 -13.47 -0.73
CA GLY A 47 6.64 -12.81 -0.45
C GLY A 47 6.80 -11.37 0.05
N THR A 48 7.68 -11.14 1.03
CA THR A 48 7.97 -9.79 1.55
C THR A 48 8.61 -8.89 0.50
N SER A 49 9.52 -9.43 -0.33
CA SER A 49 10.18 -8.68 -1.39
C SER A 49 9.20 -8.22 -2.47
N LEU A 50 8.31 -9.12 -2.91
CA LEU A 50 7.28 -8.79 -3.90
C LEU A 50 6.24 -7.81 -3.33
N TYR A 51 5.87 -7.98 -2.06
CA TYR A 51 5.01 -7.05 -1.35
C TYR A 51 5.63 -5.65 -1.22
N ALA A 52 6.91 -5.56 -0.85
CA ALA A 52 7.64 -4.30 -0.75
C ALA A 52 7.77 -3.61 -2.11
N PHE A 53 7.97 -4.37 -3.19
CA PHE A 53 7.97 -3.85 -4.55
C PHE A 53 6.60 -3.25 -4.93
N GLY A 54 5.50 -3.94 -4.60
CA GLY A 54 4.13 -3.43 -4.77
C GLY A 54 3.89 -2.11 -4.05
N ILE A 55 4.28 -2.03 -2.76
CA ILE A 55 4.19 -0.79 -1.97
C ILE A 55 5.03 0.33 -2.58
N GLY A 56 6.25 0.03 -3.02
CA GLY A 56 7.16 1.01 -3.62
C GLY A 56 6.60 1.65 -4.90
N MET A 57 5.73 0.94 -5.64
CA MET A 57 5.04 1.51 -6.80
C MET A 57 3.84 2.39 -6.42
N ILE A 58 3.14 2.07 -5.32
CA ILE A 58 1.92 2.77 -4.89
C ILE A 58 2.26 4.03 -4.09
N PHE A 59 3.22 3.95 -3.17
CA PHE A 59 3.53 5.02 -2.21
C PHE A 59 3.81 6.39 -2.85
N PRO A 60 4.62 6.53 -3.92
CA PRO A 60 4.88 7.82 -4.54
C PRO A 60 3.63 8.49 -5.12
N THR A 61 2.68 7.69 -5.62
CA THR A 61 1.42 8.20 -6.18
C THR A 61 0.49 8.73 -5.08
N LEU A 62 0.37 8.01 -3.96
CA LEU A 62 -0.40 8.45 -2.80
C LEU A 62 0.21 9.70 -2.16
N PHE A 63 1.53 9.70 -1.98
CA PHE A 63 2.25 10.86 -1.45
C PHE A 63 2.02 12.11 -2.30
N ARG A 64 2.03 11.95 -3.63
CA ARG A 64 1.71 13.02 -4.57
C ARG A 64 0.27 13.51 -4.40
N PHE A 65 -0.72 12.62 -4.33
CA PHE A 65 -2.12 13.04 -4.16
C PHE A 65 -2.34 13.84 -2.87
N THR A 66 -1.76 13.42 -1.75
CA THR A 66 -1.89 14.15 -0.48
C THR A 66 -1.26 15.54 -0.52
N LEU A 67 -0.13 15.70 -1.22
CA LEU A 67 0.53 16.99 -1.37
C LEU A 67 -0.26 17.96 -2.25
N PHE A 68 -0.95 17.47 -3.27
CA PHE A 68 -1.71 18.29 -4.20
C PHE A 68 -3.18 18.46 -3.81
N SER A 69 -3.68 17.75 -2.79
CA SER A 69 -5.05 17.90 -2.29
C SER A 69 -5.24 19.04 -1.29
N ASN A 70 -4.17 19.71 -0.86
CA ASN A 70 -4.23 20.76 0.16
C ASN A 70 -3.64 22.08 -0.39
N ASN A 71 -4.27 23.20 -0.04
CA ASN A 71 -3.83 24.55 -0.43
C ASN A 71 -2.73 25.12 0.47
N LEU A 72 -2.24 24.34 1.45
CA LEU A 72 -1.19 24.73 2.40
C LEU A 72 0.22 24.63 1.77
N PRO A 73 1.25 25.27 2.39
CA PRO A 73 2.63 25.13 1.94
C PRO A 73 3.06 23.66 1.88
N LYS A 74 3.56 23.23 0.71
CA LYS A 74 3.94 21.83 0.43
C LYS A 74 4.95 21.26 1.43
N GLY A 75 5.83 22.11 1.97
CA GLY A 75 6.78 21.72 3.02
C GLY A 75 6.09 21.31 4.33
N THR A 76 5.07 22.06 4.76
CA THR A 76 4.29 21.77 5.96
C THR A 76 3.46 20.50 5.79
N VAL A 77 2.80 20.33 4.64
CA VAL A 77 2.00 19.12 4.34
C VAL A 77 2.88 17.87 4.27
N SER A 78 4.07 17.97 3.67
CA SER A 78 5.04 16.88 3.61
C SER A 78 5.52 16.47 5.01
N ALA A 79 5.86 17.45 5.85
CA ALA A 79 6.34 17.20 7.21
C ALA A 79 5.27 16.56 8.09
N SER A 80 4.04 17.08 8.07
CA SER A 80 2.93 16.50 8.85
C SER A 80 2.56 15.10 8.37
N LEU A 81 2.55 14.87 7.05
CA LEU A 81 2.31 13.54 6.48
C LEU A 81 3.37 12.54 6.95
N ASN A 82 4.65 12.93 6.96
CA ASN A 82 5.72 12.05 7.43
C ASN A 82 5.61 11.75 8.93
N MET A 83 5.25 12.73 9.76
CA MET A 83 4.97 12.50 11.18
C MET A 83 3.87 11.45 11.38
N VAL A 84 2.75 11.58 10.65
CA VAL A 84 1.65 10.59 10.71
C VAL A 84 2.13 9.20 10.28
N ILE A 85 2.88 9.10 9.17
CA ILE A 85 3.41 7.82 8.68
C ILE A 85 4.29 7.16 9.74
N LEU A 86 5.22 7.90 10.34
CA LEU A 86 6.14 7.36 11.34
C LEU A 86 5.41 6.93 12.61
N THR A 87 4.43 7.70 13.09
CA THR A 87 3.62 7.32 14.26
C THR A 87 2.82 6.05 13.99
N VAL A 88 2.18 5.93 12.83
CA VAL A 88 1.42 4.73 12.44
C VAL A 88 2.35 3.52 12.30
N MET A 89 3.53 3.69 11.71
CA MET A 89 4.54 2.64 11.63
C MET A 89 4.98 2.16 13.01
N ALA A 90 5.27 3.08 13.94
CA ALA A 90 5.70 2.74 15.29
C ALA A 90 4.63 1.90 16.02
N VAL A 91 3.36 2.33 15.98
CA VAL A 91 2.25 1.58 16.58
C VAL A 91 2.09 0.21 15.92
N SER A 92 2.20 0.14 14.59
CA SER A 92 2.04 -1.11 13.84
C SER A 92 3.12 -2.15 14.20
N VAL A 93 4.37 -1.71 14.37
CA VAL A 93 5.47 -2.58 14.79
C VAL A 93 5.23 -3.14 16.19
N GLU A 94 4.78 -2.30 17.13
CA GLU A 94 4.52 -2.71 18.50
C GLU A 94 3.35 -3.70 18.60
N VAL A 95 2.26 -3.46 17.85
CA VAL A 95 1.14 -4.41 17.75
C VAL A 95 1.61 -5.73 17.13
N GLY A 96 2.38 -5.68 16.04
CA GLY A 96 2.92 -6.88 15.39
C GLY A 96 3.82 -7.69 16.32
N ARG A 97 4.68 -7.00 17.08
CA ARG A 97 5.55 -7.61 18.10
C ARG A 97 4.72 -8.30 19.17
N TRP A 98 3.75 -7.59 19.76
CA TRP A 98 2.90 -8.14 20.81
C TRP A 98 2.13 -9.39 20.34
N LEU A 99 1.57 -9.33 19.13
CA LEU A 99 0.82 -10.43 18.52
C LEU A 99 1.70 -11.67 18.28
N TRP A 100 2.93 -11.46 17.84
CA TRP A 100 3.89 -12.55 17.60
C TRP A 100 4.26 -13.28 18.89
N PHE A 101 4.59 -12.53 19.96
CA PHE A 101 5.02 -13.12 21.22
C PHE A 101 3.90 -13.76 22.03
N HIS A 102 2.66 -13.24 21.97
CA HIS A 102 1.53 -13.77 22.76
C HIS A 102 0.61 -14.72 21.98
N GLY A 103 0.51 -14.54 20.66
CA GLY A 103 -0.42 -15.30 19.82
C GLY A 103 0.24 -16.35 18.91
N GLY A 104 1.56 -16.29 18.74
CA GLY A 104 2.29 -17.16 17.81
C GLY A 104 2.00 -16.85 16.33
N ARG A 105 2.23 -17.82 15.45
CA ARG A 105 2.20 -17.62 13.98
C ARG A 105 0.82 -17.31 13.41
N LEU A 106 -0.21 -18.01 13.88
CA LEU A 106 -1.58 -17.94 13.32
C LEU A 106 -2.20 -16.53 13.39
N PRO A 107 -2.26 -15.86 14.55
CA PRO A 107 -2.81 -14.52 14.63
C PRO A 107 -1.96 -13.50 13.88
N PHE A 108 -0.63 -13.67 13.80
CA PHE A 108 0.23 -12.80 13.00
C PHE A 108 -0.10 -12.87 11.51
N HIS A 109 -0.34 -14.08 10.99
CA HIS A 109 -0.79 -14.27 9.61
C HIS A 109 -2.21 -13.73 9.36
N LEU A 110 -3.12 -13.88 10.34
CA LEU A 110 -4.46 -13.28 10.25
C LEU A 110 -4.38 -11.75 10.20
N LEU A 111 -3.54 -11.12 11.02
CA LEU A 111 -3.31 -9.68 10.98
C LEU A 111 -2.81 -9.24 9.59
N ALA A 112 -1.86 -10.00 9.01
CA ALA A 112 -1.35 -9.71 7.67
C ALA A 112 -2.45 -9.84 6.59
N ALA A 113 -3.32 -10.84 6.69
CA ALA A 113 -4.45 -11.00 5.78
C ALA A 113 -5.46 -9.85 5.90
N VAL A 114 -5.84 -9.48 7.13
CA VAL A 114 -6.74 -8.35 7.41
C VAL A 114 -6.15 -7.04 6.88
N ALA A 115 -4.86 -6.79 7.12
CA ALA A 115 -4.17 -5.61 6.59
C ALA A 115 -4.21 -5.57 5.05
N GLY A 116 -4.01 -6.72 4.39
CA GLY A 116 -4.15 -6.84 2.93
C GLY A 116 -5.53 -6.45 2.43
N VAL A 117 -6.60 -6.93 3.09
CA VAL A 117 -7.99 -6.58 2.74
C VAL A 117 -8.26 -5.09 2.92
N ILE A 118 -7.82 -4.51 4.04
CA ILE A 118 -7.98 -3.08 4.33
C ILE A 118 -7.30 -2.23 3.24
N VAL A 119 -6.09 -2.59 2.81
CA VAL A 119 -5.37 -1.88 1.74
C VAL A 119 -6.15 -1.92 0.43
N VAL A 120 -6.68 -3.08 0.03
CA VAL A 120 -7.47 -3.19 -1.21
C VAL A 120 -8.72 -2.32 -1.14
N PHE A 121 -9.43 -2.37 -0.03
CA PHE A 121 -10.67 -1.62 0.14
C PHE A 121 -10.42 -0.09 0.15
N THR A 122 -9.41 0.36 0.88
CA THR A 122 -9.05 1.79 0.96
C THR A 122 -8.56 2.32 -0.39
N LEU A 123 -7.71 1.58 -1.10
CA LEU A 123 -7.27 1.94 -2.45
C LEU A 123 -8.42 1.96 -3.45
N ALA A 124 -9.30 0.95 -3.44
CA ALA A 124 -10.47 0.92 -4.31
C ALA A 124 -11.38 2.13 -4.08
N THR A 125 -11.65 2.46 -2.81
CA THR A 125 -12.48 3.61 -2.43
C THR A 125 -11.83 4.93 -2.84
N LEU A 126 -10.53 5.11 -2.61
CA LEU A 126 -9.79 6.32 -3.01
C LEU A 126 -9.84 6.50 -4.54
N LEU A 127 -9.56 5.44 -5.29
CA LEU A 127 -9.57 5.49 -6.77
C LEU A 127 -10.95 5.77 -7.34
N GLN A 128 -12.01 5.22 -6.72
CA GLN A 128 -13.39 5.54 -7.09
C GLN A 128 -13.70 7.03 -6.87
N ARG A 129 -13.27 7.60 -5.73
CA ARG A 129 -13.46 9.02 -5.43
C ARG A 129 -12.70 9.92 -6.40
N VAL A 130 -11.45 9.59 -6.72
CA VAL A 130 -10.65 10.35 -7.71
C VAL A 130 -11.35 10.36 -9.07
N ARG A 131 -11.84 9.20 -9.53
CA ARG A 131 -12.57 9.10 -10.80
C ARG A 131 -13.88 9.89 -10.80
N GLN A 132 -14.60 9.90 -9.68
CA GLN A 132 -15.83 10.69 -9.53
C GLN A 132 -15.55 12.19 -9.57
N HIS A 133 -14.45 12.64 -8.96
CA HIS A 133 -14.04 14.05 -8.98
C HIS A 133 -13.67 14.50 -10.40
N GLU A 134 -12.89 13.70 -11.14
CA GLU A 134 -12.56 13.97 -12.55
C GLU A 134 -13.83 14.03 -13.43
N ALA A 135 -14.78 13.12 -13.22
CA ALA A 135 -16.04 13.10 -13.98
C ALA A 135 -16.96 14.29 -13.66
N ALA A 136 -16.95 14.77 -12.41
CA ALA A 136 -17.72 15.94 -11.99
C ALA A 136 -17.15 17.24 -12.57
N GLU A 137 -15.82 17.40 -12.62
CA GLU A 137 -15.17 18.55 -13.27
C GLU A 137 -15.50 18.58 -14.78
N LEU A 138 -15.39 17.45 -15.46
CA LEU A 138 -15.75 17.32 -16.89
C LEU A 138 -17.22 17.60 -17.19
N ALA A 139 -18.12 17.39 -16.22
CA ALA A 139 -19.55 17.68 -16.36
C ALA A 139 -19.87 19.16 -16.05
N ALA A 140 -19.08 19.82 -15.20
CA ALA A 140 -19.22 21.24 -14.90
C ALA A 140 -18.62 22.15 -15.99
N GLU A 141 -17.71 21.61 -16.81
CA GLU A 141 -17.08 22.32 -17.94
C GLU A 141 -17.91 22.25 -19.25
N LYS A 142 -19.03 21.50 -19.26
CA LYS A 142 -19.99 21.39 -20.38
C LYS A 142 -21.26 22.20 -20.12
#